data_AF-A0A382J3Y7-F1
#
_entry.id   AF-A0A382J3Y7-F1
#
_cell.length_a   1.000
_cell.length_b   1.000
_cell.length_c   1.000
_cell.angle_alpha   90.00
_cell.angle_beta   90.00
_cell.angle_gamma   90.00
#
_symmetry.space_group_name_H-M   'P 1'
#
loop_
_entity.id
_entity.type
_entity.pdbx_description
1 polymer ?
#
loop_
_entity_poly.entity_id
_entity_poly.type
_entity_poly.pdbx_seq_one_letter_code
_entity_poly.pdbx_strand_id
1 'polypeptide(L)'
;QKAVVSKAKKAISNFKTRAGDPVGVRVTLRKTRMYEFLDRFISVASPRIRDFQGLPAKGFDGRGNYNFGIEEQIIFPEIDYDKVNKVRGMNISIVTTSQTDEEGYELLVAMGLPLRQKRKKVEEVAEA
;
A
#
# COMPACT_ATOMS: atom_id res chain seq x y z
N GLN A 1 -3.78 13.22 -11.06
CA GLN A 1 -5.14 12.79 -10.65
C GLN A 1 -5.55 13.62 -9.45
N LYS A 2 -6.72 14.29 -9.47
CA LYS A 2 -7.16 15.10 -8.31
C LYS A 2 -7.70 14.18 -7.21
N ALA A 3 -7.30 14.46 -5.98
CA ALA A 3 -7.74 13.67 -4.83
C ALA A 3 -9.15 14.05 -4.38
N VAL A 4 -9.89 13.07 -3.86
CA VAL A 4 -11.26 13.23 -3.40
C VAL A 4 -11.28 13.28 -1.88
N VAL A 5 -11.91 14.32 -1.32
CA VAL A 5 -12.08 14.47 0.13
C VAL A 5 -13.16 13.48 0.60
N SER A 6 -12.79 12.63 1.54
CA SER A 6 -13.69 11.68 2.20
C SER A 6 -14.34 12.34 3.41
N LYS A 7 -15.67 12.40 3.39
CA LYS A 7 -16.48 12.97 4.46
C LYS A 7 -16.93 11.90 5.47
N ALA A 8 -17.03 12.27 6.74
CA ALA A 8 -17.57 11.40 7.78
C ALA A 8 -19.03 11.06 7.50
N LYS A 9 -19.36 9.76 7.52
CA LYS A 9 -20.76 9.28 7.39
C LYS A 9 -21.53 9.35 8.70
N LYS A 10 -20.85 9.19 9.83
CA LYS A 10 -21.44 9.15 11.18
C LYS A 10 -20.79 10.21 12.06
N ALA A 11 -21.58 10.80 12.95
CA ALA A 11 -21.06 11.65 14.01
C ALA A 11 -20.60 10.76 15.18
N ILE A 12 -19.37 10.95 15.63
CA ILE A 12 -18.78 10.21 16.75
C ILE A 12 -18.12 11.21 17.70
N SER A 13 -18.73 11.38 18.87
CA SER A 13 -18.31 12.40 19.85
C SER A 13 -16.88 12.18 20.36
N ASN A 14 -16.43 10.93 20.54
CA ASN A 14 -15.07 10.60 21.01
C ASN A 14 -13.97 11.13 20.07
N PHE A 15 -14.23 11.13 18.76
CA PHE A 15 -13.32 11.68 17.74
C PHE A 15 -13.63 13.13 17.37
N LYS A 16 -14.57 13.77 18.09
CA LYS A 16 -15.06 15.13 17.84
C LYS A 16 -15.49 15.36 16.38
N THR A 17 -15.96 14.30 15.70
CA THR A 17 -16.31 14.35 14.28
C THR A 17 -17.83 14.43 14.11
N ARG A 18 -18.29 15.33 13.25
CA ARG A 18 -19.70 15.49 12.85
C ARG A 18 -19.94 14.87 11.48
N ALA A 19 -21.19 14.53 11.18
CA ALA A 19 -21.57 14.03 9.86
C ALA A 19 -21.26 15.11 8.80
N GLY A 20 -20.53 14.73 7.75
CA GLY A 20 -20.09 15.64 6.69
C GLY A 20 -18.70 16.25 6.88
N ASP A 21 -18.07 16.13 8.05
CA ASP A 21 -16.73 16.66 8.29
C ASP A 21 -15.68 15.98 7.38
N PRO A 22 -14.66 16.71 6.91
CA PRO A 22 -13.57 16.13 6.13
C PRO A 22 -12.64 15.32 7.03
N VAL A 23 -12.56 14.00 6.82
CA VAL A 23 -11.75 13.09 7.66
C VAL A 23 -10.49 12.62 6.95
N GLY A 24 -10.53 12.53 5.63
CA GLY A 24 -9.38 12.03 4.87
C GLY A 24 -9.47 12.33 3.39
N VAL A 25 -8.50 11.81 2.66
CA VAL A 25 -8.36 11.99 1.23
C VAL A 25 -8.12 10.64 0.60
N ARG A 26 -8.75 10.37 -0.54
CA ARG A 26 -8.51 9.16 -1.32
C ARG A 26 -8.31 9.47 -2.80
N VAL A 27 -7.55 8.60 -3.45
CA VAL A 27 -7.35 8.59 -4.90
C VAL A 27 -7.57 7.17 -5.37
N THR A 28 -8.25 7.01 -6.50
CA THR A 28 -8.33 5.73 -7.20
C THR A 28 -7.63 5.87 -8.54
N LEU A 29 -6.58 5.08 -8.74
CA LEU A 29 -5.84 5.02 -10.00
C LEU A 29 -6.34 3.80 -10.79
N ARG A 30 -6.51 3.95 -12.10
CA ARG A 30 -6.96 2.89 -13.02
C ARG A 30 -6.20 3.00 -14.34
N LYS A 31 -6.13 1.89 -15.09
CA LYS A 31 -5.48 1.79 -16.41
C LYS A 31 -4.01 2.26 -16.33
N THR A 32 -3.53 2.99 -17.33
CA THR A 32 -2.12 3.42 -17.46
C THR A 32 -1.57 4.12 -16.21
N ARG A 33 -2.33 5.05 -15.63
CA ARG A 33 -1.90 5.79 -14.43
C ARG A 33 -1.65 4.92 -13.20
N MET A 34 -2.31 3.77 -13.12
CA MET A 34 -2.09 2.79 -12.06
C MET A 34 -0.73 2.14 -12.22
N TYR A 35 -0.43 1.65 -13.43
CA TYR A 35 0.85 1.01 -13.74
C TYR A 35 2.02 1.99 -13.62
N GLU A 36 1.87 3.23 -14.10
CA GLU A 36 2.90 4.29 -13.93
C GLU A 36 3.19 4.63 -12.47
N PHE A 37 2.16 4.60 -11.61
CA PHE A 37 2.36 4.82 -10.17
C PHE A 37 3.07 3.64 -9.53
N LEU A 38 2.67 2.42 -9.88
CA LEU A 38 3.27 1.20 -9.35
C LEU A 38 4.75 1.10 -9.77
N ASP A 39 5.06 1.37 -11.03
CA ASP A 39 6.43 1.39 -11.55
C ASP A 39 7.29 2.45 -10.84
N ARG A 40 6.79 3.70 -10.73
CA ARG A 40 7.50 4.74 -9.94
C ARG A 40 7.69 4.35 -8.49
N PHE A 41 6.70 3.69 -7.89
CA PHE A 41 6.81 3.21 -6.53
C PHE A 41 7.91 2.16 -6.39
N ILE A 42 7.94 1.17 -7.27
CA ILE A 42 8.95 0.10 -7.25
C ILE A 42 10.33 0.66 -7.51
N SER A 43 10.49 1.39 -8.61
CA SER A 43 11.79 1.83 -9.14
C SER A 43 12.40 3.00 -8.36
N VAL A 44 11.59 3.89 -7.78
CA VAL A 44 12.08 5.14 -7.19
C VAL A 44 11.72 5.30 -5.72
N ALA A 45 10.47 5.04 -5.34
CA ALA A 45 10.01 5.31 -3.97
C ALA A 45 10.45 4.23 -2.98
N SER A 46 10.39 2.95 -3.36
CA SER A 46 10.66 1.83 -2.46
C SER A 46 12.10 1.81 -1.93
N PRO A 47 13.15 2.10 -2.72
CA PRO A 47 14.53 2.16 -2.23
C PRO A 47 14.81 3.34 -1.29
N ARG A 48 13.95 4.37 -1.31
CA ARG A 48 14.06 5.56 -0.46
C ARG A 48 13.36 5.41 0.89
N ILE A 49 12.65 4.31 1.09
CA ILE A 49 12.06 3.98 2.40
C ILE A 49 13.21 3.70 3.37
N ARG A 50 13.22 4.36 4.53
CA ARG A 50 14.20 4.13 5.58
C ARG A 50 14.11 2.68 6.08
N ASP A 51 15.25 2.02 6.20
CA ASP A 51 15.38 0.62 6.65
C ASP A 51 14.51 -0.38 5.85
N PHE A 52 14.40 -0.16 4.53
CA PHE A 52 13.57 -1.00 3.68
C PHE A 52 14.11 -2.44 3.54
N GLN A 53 13.41 -3.40 4.14
CA GLN A 53 13.69 -4.84 4.04
C GLN A 53 12.70 -5.58 3.12
N GLY A 54 11.94 -4.84 2.32
CA GLY A 54 10.81 -5.38 1.55
C GLY A 54 9.47 -5.24 2.28
N LEU A 55 8.40 -5.18 1.49
CA LEU A 55 7.03 -5.07 1.97
C LEU A 55 6.56 -6.40 2.58
N PRO A 56 5.76 -6.38 3.66
CA PRO A 56 5.35 -7.59 4.35
C PRO A 56 4.40 -8.44 3.49
N ALA A 57 4.73 -9.71 3.26
CA ALA A 57 3.85 -10.66 2.57
C ALA A 57 2.57 -11.05 3.34
N LYS A 58 2.34 -10.46 4.52
CA LYS A 58 1.12 -10.64 5.33
C LYS A 58 0.01 -9.65 4.98
N GLY A 59 0.24 -8.71 4.08
CA GLY A 59 -0.74 -7.69 3.69
C GLY A 59 -1.88 -8.18 2.81
N PHE A 60 -1.95 -9.48 2.51
CA PHE A 60 -3.04 -10.06 1.71
C PHE A 60 -4.31 -10.28 2.55
N ASP A 61 -5.46 -10.16 1.90
CA ASP A 61 -6.78 -10.22 2.54
C ASP A 61 -7.50 -11.57 2.41
N GLY A 62 -6.84 -12.61 1.89
CA GLY A 62 -7.42 -13.93 1.62
C GLY A 62 -8.09 -14.05 0.24
N ARG A 63 -8.17 -12.95 -0.52
CA ARG A 63 -8.79 -12.90 -1.86
C ARG A 63 -7.87 -12.25 -2.89
N GLY A 64 -6.55 -12.34 -2.68
CA GLY A 64 -5.56 -11.85 -3.64
C GLY A 64 -5.39 -10.33 -3.69
N ASN A 65 -6.06 -9.55 -2.83
CA ASN A 65 -5.81 -8.12 -2.72
C ASN A 65 -4.71 -7.85 -1.71
N TYR A 66 -3.86 -6.88 -2.01
CA TYR A 66 -2.70 -6.56 -1.18
C TYR A 66 -2.80 -5.15 -0.60
N ASN A 67 -2.65 -5.04 0.71
CA ASN A 67 -2.72 -3.79 1.44
C ASN A 67 -1.44 -3.56 2.26
N PHE A 68 -0.88 -2.37 2.17
CA PHE A 68 0.24 -1.96 3.00
C PHE A 68 0.20 -0.46 3.32
N GLY A 69 0.79 -0.11 4.45
CA GLY A 69 0.96 1.27 4.89
C GLY A 69 2.38 1.76 4.65
N ILE A 70 2.50 3.05 4.35
CA ILE A 70 3.76 3.79 4.29
C ILE A 70 3.67 4.88 5.35
N GLU A 71 4.73 5.03 6.16
CA GLU A 71 4.75 5.99 7.27
C GLU A 71 5.02 7.42 6.77
N GLU A 72 5.82 7.56 5.72
CA GLU A 72 6.32 8.85 5.25
C GLU A 72 6.03 9.07 3.76
N GLN A 73 5.37 10.17 3.42
CA GLN A 73 5.11 10.53 2.03
C GLN A 73 6.36 11.02 1.29
N ILE A 74 7.41 11.46 2.00
CA ILE A 74 8.62 12.08 1.43
C ILE A 74 9.48 11.13 0.60
N ILE A 75 9.13 9.84 0.56
CA ILE A 75 9.80 8.85 -0.31
C ILE A 75 9.60 9.14 -1.81
N PHE A 76 8.57 9.91 -2.16
CA PHE A 76 8.31 10.31 -3.55
C PHE A 76 9.13 11.55 -3.90
N PRO A 77 9.99 11.51 -4.93
CA PRO A 77 10.78 12.68 -5.37
C PRO A 77 9.92 13.86 -5.81
N GLU A 78 8.68 13.62 -6.21
CA GLU A 78 7.75 14.68 -6.62
C GLU A 78 7.29 15.56 -5.45
N ILE A 79 7.56 15.16 -4.20
CA ILE A 79 7.23 15.94 -3.01
C ILE A 79 8.42 16.80 -2.61
N ASP A 80 8.19 18.10 -2.62
CA ASP A 80 9.12 19.10 -2.12
C ASP A 80 9.15 19.08 -0.59
N TYR A 81 10.26 18.60 -0.01
CA TYR A 81 10.44 18.45 1.44
C TYR A 81 10.24 19.76 2.18
N ASP A 82 10.71 20.89 1.63
CA ASP A 82 10.68 22.19 2.30
C ASP A 82 9.25 22.74 2.43
N LYS A 83 8.32 22.25 1.60
CA LYS A 83 6.91 22.62 1.64
C LYS A 83 6.07 21.69 2.53
N VAL A 84 6.66 20.63 3.10
CA VAL A 84 5.95 19.67 3.93
C VAL A 84 5.94 20.12 5.38
N ASN A 85 4.79 20.60 5.86
CA ASN A 85 4.64 21.02 7.26
C ASN A 85 4.74 19.87 8.27
N LYS A 86 4.25 18.68 7.90
CA LYS A 86 4.24 17.47 8.74
C LYS A 86 4.32 16.21 7.88
N VAL A 87 5.07 15.22 8.37
CA VAL A 87 5.08 13.87 7.82
C VAL A 87 3.71 13.23 8.04
N ARG A 88 3.17 12.62 6.99
CA ARG A 88 1.86 11.96 6.93
C ARG A 88 2.04 10.62 6.22
N GLY A 89 1.59 9.56 6.87
CA GLY A 89 1.52 8.26 6.23
C GLY A 89 0.41 8.17 5.19
N MET A 90 0.46 7.09 4.40
CA MET A 90 -0.59 6.72 3.47
C MET A 90 -0.77 5.20 3.45
N ASN A 91 -1.99 4.76 3.16
CA ASN A 91 -2.27 3.35 2.91
C ASN A 91 -2.50 3.14 1.42
N ILE A 92 -1.89 2.09 0.88
CA ILE A 92 -2.02 1.69 -0.52
C ILE A 92 -2.70 0.33 -0.55
N SER A 93 -3.72 0.22 -1.39
CA SER A 93 -4.48 -1.00 -1.63
C SER A 93 -4.40 -1.35 -3.10
N ILE A 94 -3.80 -2.49 -3.41
CA ILE A 94 -3.74 -3.07 -4.75
C ILE A 94 -4.82 -4.13 -4.85
N VAL A 95 -5.80 -3.87 -5.71
CA VAL A 95 -6.93 -4.77 -5.96
C VAL A 95 -6.65 -5.55 -7.23
N THR A 96 -6.68 -6.87 -7.14
CA THR A 96 -6.44 -7.77 -8.27
C THR A 96 -7.70 -8.59 -8.58
N THR A 97 -7.66 -9.36 -9.67
CA THR A 97 -8.71 -10.31 -10.03
C THR A 97 -8.44 -11.72 -9.51
N SER A 98 -7.32 -11.93 -8.82
CA SER A 98 -6.92 -13.23 -8.27
C SER A 98 -7.95 -13.71 -7.26
N GLN A 99 -8.13 -15.03 -7.16
CA GLN A 99 -9.06 -15.61 -6.18
C GLN A 99 -8.34 -16.03 -4.90
N THR A 100 -7.05 -16.29 -4.99
CA THR A 100 -6.21 -16.73 -3.88
C THR A 100 -5.06 -15.75 -3.62
N ASP A 101 -4.55 -15.77 -2.39
CA ASP A 101 -3.39 -14.97 -2.00
C ASP A 101 -2.10 -15.44 -2.66
N GLU A 102 -2.04 -16.70 -3.10
CA GLU A 102 -0.88 -17.26 -3.79
C GLU A 102 -0.75 -16.69 -5.19
N GLU A 103 -1.85 -16.72 -5.97
CA GLU A 103 -1.92 -16.09 -7.28
C GLU A 103 -1.62 -14.58 -7.20
N GLY A 104 -2.22 -13.90 -6.22
CA GLY A 104 -2.00 -12.47 -6.00
C GLY A 104 -0.54 -12.16 -5.63
N TYR A 105 0.08 -13.01 -4.81
CA TYR A 105 1.49 -12.88 -4.43
C TYR A 105 2.40 -13.07 -5.64
N GLU A 106 2.22 -14.14 -6.41
CA GLU A 106 3.05 -14.41 -7.59
C GLU A 106 2.92 -13.32 -8.65
N LEU A 107 1.71 -12.82 -8.88
CA LEU A 107 1.48 -11.69 -9.79
C LEU A 107 2.28 -10.45 -9.35
N LEU A 108 2.19 -10.06 -8.08
CA LEU A 108 2.88 -8.88 -7.58
C LEU A 108 4.40 -9.04 -7.59
N VAL A 109 4.90 -10.24 -7.29
CA VAL A 109 6.34 -10.56 -7.41
C VAL A 109 6.79 -10.48 -8.87
N ALA A 110 6.02 -11.04 -9.82
CA ALA A 110 6.32 -10.99 -11.24
C ALA A 110 6.29 -9.56 -11.80
N MET A 111 5.44 -8.70 -11.23
CA MET A 111 5.40 -7.27 -11.53
C MET A 111 6.56 -6.46 -10.91
N GLY A 112 7.44 -7.11 -10.14
CA GLY A 112 8.62 -6.48 -9.54
C GLY A 112 8.37 -5.82 -8.18
N LEU A 113 7.23 -6.07 -7.54
CA LEU A 113 6.97 -5.51 -6.21
C LEU A 113 7.92 -6.15 -5.19
N PRO A 114 8.70 -5.35 -4.42
CA PRO A 114 9.68 -5.86 -3.47
C PRO A 114 8.99 -6.42 -2.21
N LEU A 115 8.41 -7.61 -2.30
CA LEU A 115 7.81 -8.33 -1.18
C LEU A 115 8.88 -9.13 -0.42
N ARG A 116 8.82 -9.10 0.91
CA ARG A 116 9.65 -9.95 1.77
C ARG A 116 9.24 -11.40 1.55
N GLN A 117 10.18 -12.23 1.08
CA GLN A 117 9.90 -13.64 0.78
C GLN A 117 9.20 -14.32 1.95
N LYS A 118 8.08 -15.01 1.68
CA LYS A 118 7.53 -15.98 2.62
C LYS A 118 8.64 -17.03 2.83
N ARG A 119 9.21 -17.12 4.04
CA ARG A 119 10.02 -18.30 4.41
C ARG A 119 9.15 -19.51 4.11
N LYS A 120 9.51 -20.30 3.08
CA LYS A 120 8.95 -21.64 2.93
C LYS A 120 9.27 -22.33 4.25
N LYS A 121 8.26 -22.67 5.04
CA LYS A 121 8.44 -23.74 6.02
C LYS A 121 8.77 -24.95 5.15
N VAL A 122 10.05 -25.30 5.08
CA VAL A 122 10.43 -26.63 4.63
C VAL A 122 9.75 -27.54 5.65
N GLU A 123 8.67 -28.20 5.23
CA GLU A 123 8.15 -29.31 5.98
C GLU A 123 9.30 -30.31 6.06
N GLU A 124 9.88 -30.37 7.26
CA GLU A 124 10.78 -31.40 7.70
C GLU A 124 9.99 -32.70 7.65
N VAL A 125 9.93 -33.31 6.46
CA VAL A 125 9.69 -34.75 6.31
C VAL A 125 10.95 -35.42 6.81
N ALA A 126 11.15 -35.38 8.13
CA ALA A 126 12.07 -36.28 8.82
C ALA A 126 11.36 -37.63 8.89
N GLU A 127 11.66 -38.44 7.88
CA GLU A 127 11.72 -39.91 7.83
C GLU A 127 10.86 -40.71 8.83
N ALA A 128 10.03 -41.57 8.23
CA ALA A 128 9.42 -42.74 8.84
C ALA A 128 10.45 -43.80 9.26
#